data_AF-A0A926GR59-F1
#
_entry.id   AF-A0A926GR59-F1
#
_cell.length_a   1.000
_cell.length_b   1.000
_cell.length_c   1.000
_cell.angle_alpha   90.00
_cell.angle_beta   90.00
_cell.angle_gamma   90.00
#
_symmetry.space_group_name_H-M   'P 1'
#
loop_
_entity.id
_entity.type
_entity.pdbx_description
1 polymer ?
#
loop_
_entity_poly.entity_id
_entity_poly.type
_entity_poly.pdbx_seq_one_letter_code
_entity_poly.pdbx_strand_id
1 'polypeptide(L)' 'MSDVDAYCPADWPAQRLAEARGIVADFVQHPDSLIILACRAIAAHSPDPREGREALALAGLLICVSKRKPKGGTA' A
#
# COMPACT_ATOMS: atom_id res chain seq x y z
N MET A 1 -7.07 -35.64 22.82
CA MET A 1 -6.36 -35.64 21.53
C MET A 1 -6.71 -34.33 20.87
N SER A 2 -5.75 -33.42 20.97
CA SER A 2 -5.58 -32.09 20.36
C SER A 2 -6.73 -31.47 19.58
N ASP A 3 -7.10 -30.24 19.99
CA ASP A 3 -7.66 -29.20 19.14
C ASP A 3 -7.07 -29.29 17.73
N VAL A 4 -7.91 -29.71 16.80
CA VAL A 4 -7.62 -29.58 15.38
C VAL A 4 -7.75 -28.10 15.12
N ASP A 5 -6.60 -27.40 15.12
CA ASP A 5 -6.43 -26.04 14.64
C ASP A 5 -7.44 -25.78 13.53
N ALA A 6 -8.48 -25.04 13.87
CA ALA A 6 -9.40 -24.50 12.90
C ALA A 6 -8.58 -23.44 12.15
N TYR A 7 -7.82 -23.90 11.16
CA TYR A 7 -7.29 -23.06 10.09
C TYR A 7 -8.49 -22.61 9.25
N CYS A 8 -9.37 -21.81 9.85
CA CYS A 8 -10.22 -20.91 9.09
C CYS A 8 -9.20 -20.07 8.33
N PRO A 9 -9.13 -20.18 6.98
CA PRO A 9 -8.17 -19.40 6.24
C PRO A 9 -8.43 -17.97 6.63
N ALA A 10 -7.46 -17.38 7.35
CA ALA A 10 -7.47 -15.99 7.71
C ALA A 10 -7.96 -15.21 6.48
N ASP A 11 -8.95 -14.33 6.67
CA ASP A 11 -9.53 -13.55 5.58
C ASP A 11 -8.44 -12.74 4.90
N TRP A 12 -7.84 -13.36 3.88
CA TRP A 12 -6.59 -12.95 3.28
C TRP A 12 -6.71 -11.54 2.71
N PRO A 13 -7.80 -11.19 1.99
CA PRO A 13 -8.08 -9.82 1.59
C PRO A 13 -8.07 -8.82 2.76
N ALA A 14 -8.74 -9.12 3.87
CA ALA A 14 -8.80 -8.22 5.02
C ALA A 14 -7.43 -8.04 5.68
N GLN A 15 -6.64 -9.11 5.80
CA GLN A 15 -5.29 -9.04 6.35
C GLN A 15 -4.35 -8.22 5.46
N ARG A 16 -4.38 -8.45 4.14
CA ARG A 16 -3.58 -7.66 3.18
C ARG A 16 -3.99 -6.19 3.19
N LEU A 17 -5.28 -5.90 3.32
CA LEU A 17 -5.77 -4.52 3.44
C LEU A 17 -5.27 -3.85 4.73
N ALA A 18 -5.32 -4.55 5.87
CA ALA A 18 -4.80 -4.04 7.14
C ALA A 18 -3.29 -3.77 7.09
N GLU A 19 -2.50 -4.71 6.55
CA GLU A 19 -1.06 -4.55 6.37
C GLU A 19 -0.73 -3.36 5.44
N ALA A 20 -1.45 -3.24 4.32
CA ALA A 20 -1.26 -2.14 3.39
C ALA A 20 -1.57 -0.78 4.02
N ARG A 21 -2.62 -0.68 4.85
CA ARG A 21 -2.93 0.54 5.60
C ARG A 21 -1.84 0.90 6.61
N GLY A 22 -1.25 -0.10 7.27
CA GLY A 22 -0.10 0.11 8.15
C GLY A 22 1.10 0.69 7.40
N ILE A 23 1.46 0.10 6.25
CA ILE A 23 2.55 0.60 5.40
C ILE A 23 2.31 2.04 4.93
N VAL A 24 1.07 2.38 4.54
CA VAL A 24 0.75 3.75 4.11
C VAL A 24 0.79 4.74 5.29
N ALA A 25 0.35 4.34 6.48
CA ALA A 25 0.45 5.17 7.67
C ALA A 25 1.91 5.45 8.05
N ASP A 26 2.78 4.46 7.92
CA ASP A 26 4.21 4.54 8.22
C ASP A 26 5.07 4.86 6.99
N PHE A 27 4.54 5.61 6.01
CA PHE A 27 5.19 5.80 4.70
C PHE A 27 6.63 6.33 4.77
N VAL A 28 6.99 7.10 5.81
CA VAL A 28 8.35 7.62 6.02
C VAL A 28 9.36 6.49 6.27
N GLN A 29 8.90 5.33 6.77
CA GLN A 29 9.73 4.16 7.09
C GLN A 29 9.87 3.19 5.91
N HIS A 30 9.21 3.46 4.78
CA HIS A 30 9.10 2.51 3.69
C HIS A 30 9.55 3.12 2.35
N PRO A 31 10.19 2.32 1.48
CA PRO A 31 10.55 2.79 0.14
C PRO A 31 9.29 3.03 -0.70
N ASP A 32 9.35 4.00 -1.62
CA ASP A 32 8.26 4.33 -2.57
C ASP A 32 7.68 3.09 -3.26
N SER A 33 8.53 2.11 -3.61
CA SER A 33 8.10 0.86 -4.24
C SER A 33 7.15 0.04 -3.37
N LEU A 34 7.37 0.00 -2.05
CA LEU A 34 6.50 -0.69 -1.11
C LEU A 34 5.21 0.09 -0.87
N ILE A 35 5.27 1.41 -0.80
CA ILE A 35 4.09 2.27 -0.68
C ILE A 35 3.20 2.11 -1.91
N ILE A 36 3.77 2.08 -3.12
CA ILE A 36 3.04 1.84 -4.38
C ILE A 36 2.35 0.47 -4.35
N LEU A 37 3.01 -0.57 -3.84
CA LEU A 37 2.42 -1.90 -3.72
C LEU A 37 1.25 -1.90 -2.72
N ALA A 38 1.43 -1.28 -1.55
CA ALA A 38 0.36 -1.13 -0.55
C ALA A 38 -0.84 -0.38 -1.11
N CYS A 39 -0.61 0.71 -1.86
CA CYS A 39 -1.68 1.45 -2.53
C CYS A 39 -2.48 0.59 -3.51
N ARG A 40 -1.82 -0.29 -4.26
CA ARG A 40 -2.49 -1.24 -5.18
C ARG A 40 -3.31 -2.28 -4.41
N ALA A 41 -2.81 -2.77 -3.27
CA ALA A 41 -3.55 -3.69 -2.41
C ALA A 41 -4.81 -3.03 -1.82
N ILE A 42 -4.71 -1.77 -1.38
CA ILE A 42 -5.86 -0.98 -0.93
C ILE A 42 -6.88 -0.81 -2.05
N ALA A 43 -6.44 -0.45 -3.25
CA ALA A 43 -7.34 -0.28 -4.39
C ALA A 43 -8.04 -1.59 -4.82
N ALA A 44 -7.40 -2.74 -4.62
CA ALA A 44 -7.95 -4.04 -4.99
C ALA A 44 -8.91 -4.61 -3.94
N HIS A 45 -8.73 -4.28 -2.66
CA HIS A 45 -9.41 -4.97 -1.55
C HIS A 45 -10.24 -4.04 -0.66
N SER A 46 -10.12 -2.73 -0.79
CA SER A 46 -10.93 -1.81 0.02
C SER A 46 -12.41 -1.91 -0.37
N PRO A 47 -13.33 -2.02 0.61
CA PRO A 47 -14.75 -1.89 0.37
C PRO A 47 -15.16 -0.42 0.10
N ASP A 48 -14.29 0.55 0.41
CA ASP A 48 -14.52 1.96 0.15
C ASP A 48 -13.88 2.38 -1.20
N PRO A 49 -14.69 2.68 -2.23
CA PRO A 49 -14.17 3.10 -3.51
C PRO A 49 -13.45 4.46 -3.45
N ARG A 50 -13.67 5.28 -2.41
CA ARG A 50 -12.93 6.53 -2.20
C ARG A 50 -11.50 6.25 -1.78
N GLU A 51 -11.31 5.40 -0.77
CA GLU A 51 -9.99 4.96 -0.30
C GLU A 51 -9.15 4.38 -1.45
N GLY A 52 -9.75 3.52 -2.29
CA GLY A 52 -9.07 2.96 -3.46
C GLY A 52 -8.62 4.02 -4.47
N ARG A 53 -9.45 5.04 -4.75
CA ARG A 53 -9.06 6.15 -5.65
C ARG A 53 -7.92 6.99 -5.09
N GLU A 54 -7.96 7.29 -3.78
CA GLU A 54 -6.92 8.08 -3.12
C GLU A 54 -5.59 7.34 -3.07
N ALA A 55 -5.62 6.04 -2.79
CA ALA A 55 -4.44 5.18 -2.85
C ALA A 55 -3.81 5.17 -4.24
N LEU A 56 -4.61 5.05 -5.31
CA LEU A 56 -4.09 5.12 -6.68
C LEU A 56 -3.54 6.50 -7.04
N ALA A 57 -4.16 7.58 -6.56
CA ALA A 57 -3.65 8.94 -6.76
C ALA A 57 -2.28 9.13 -6.09
N LEU A 58 -2.11 8.65 -4.85
CA LEU A 58 -0.82 8.65 -4.15
C LEU A 58 0.24 7.85 -4.91
N ALA A 59 -0.09 6.62 -5.34
CA ALA A 59 0.82 5.81 -6.14
C ALA A 59 1.26 6.52 -7.43
N GLY A 60 0.33 7.18 -8.12
CA GLY A 60 0.61 7.98 -9.31
C GLY A 60 1.56 9.16 -9.01
N LEU A 61 1.35 9.86 -7.91
CA LEU A 61 2.22 10.95 -7.47
C LEU A 61 3.65 10.47 -7.21
N LEU A 62 3.81 9.39 -6.45
CA LEU A 62 5.13 8.79 -6.18
C LEU A 62 5.83 8.42 -7.48
N ILE A 63 5.17 7.69 -8.38
CA ILE A 63 5.73 7.31 -9.68
C ILE A 63 6.17 8.55 -10.47
N CYS A 64 5.37 9.62 -10.50
CA CYS A 64 5.71 10.83 -11.22
C CYS A 64 6.89 11.58 -10.58
N VAL A 65 6.96 11.65 -9.25
CA VAL A 65 8.01 12.36 -8.52
C VAL A 65 9.34 11.60 -8.60
N SER A 66 9.36 10.27 -8.44
CA SER A 66 10.61 9.48 -8.55
C SER A 66 11.21 9.53 -9.96
N LYS A 67 10.43 9.88 -10.99
CA LYS A 67 10.92 10.07 -12.37
C LYS A 67 11.45 11.48 -12.64
N ARG A 68 11.27 12.45 -11.73
CA ARG A 68 11.85 13.78 -11.90
C ARG A 68 13.34 13.72 -11.59
N LYS A 69 14.18 13.96 -12.60
CA LYS A 69 15.61 14.24 -12.37
C LYS A 69 15.70 15.54 -11.57
N PRO A 70 16.46 15.62 -10.46
CA PRO A 70 16.73 16.90 -9.83
C PRO A 70 17.36 17.82 -10.87
N LYS A 71 16.75 18.98 -11.10
CA LYS A 71 17.31 20.00 -11.98
C LYS A 71 18.54 20.53 -11.24
N GLY A 72 19.71 19.96 -11.56
CA GLY A 72 20.97 20.33 -10.93
C GLY A 72 21.15 21.83 -11.04
N GLY A 73 21.00 22.52 -9.91
CA GLY A 73 21.36 23.93 -9.79
C GLY A 73 22.86 24.01 -9.73
N THR A 74 23.49 24.26 -10.88
CA THR A 74 24.80 24.89 -10.92
C THR A 74 24.65 26.31 -10.40
N ALA A 75 25.19 26.55 -9.21
CA ALA A 75 25.56 27.86 -8.70
C ALA A 75 27.06 27.81 -8.40
#